data_AF-M0D2M9-F1
#
_entry.id   AF-M0D2M9-F1
#
_cell.length_a   1.000
_cell.length_b   1.000
_cell.length_c   1.000
_cell.angle_alpha   90.00
_cell.angle_beta   90.00
_cell.angle_gamma   90.00
#
_symmetry.space_group_name_H-M   'P 1'
#
loop_
_entity.id
_entity.type
_entity.pdbx_description
1 polymer ?
#
loop_
_entity_poly.entity_id
_entity_poly.type
_entity_poly.pdbx_seq_one_letter_code
_entity_poly.pdbx_strand_id
1 'polypeptide(L)'
;MSKPTVYRRVERLRAHGLLEEQTKVRTSNNNYSVYTATLSEVSITLNAGTFEAALQCTDEESFPGEGESDTADRFTKMWEDL
;
A
#
# COMPACT_ATOMS: atom_id res chain seq x y z
N MET A 1 4.18 -14.95 7.33
CA MET A 1 5.08 -14.02 8.07
C MET A 1 4.54 -13.81 9.48
N SER A 2 5.40 -13.47 10.45
CA SER A 2 4.93 -13.13 11.79
C SER A 2 4.27 -11.73 11.81
N LYS A 3 3.27 -11.53 12.69
CA LYS A 3 2.62 -10.21 12.87
C LYS A 3 3.63 -9.07 13.08
N PRO A 4 4.68 -9.20 13.93
CA PRO A 4 5.69 -8.15 14.10
C PRO A 4 6.44 -7.78 12.81
N THR A 5 6.62 -8.74 11.89
CA THR A 5 7.29 -8.49 10.61
C THR A 5 6.40 -7.70 9.66
N VAL A 6 5.09 -7.96 9.67
CA VAL A 6 4.11 -7.21 8.88
C VAL A 6 4.04 -5.77 9.39
N TYR A 7 3.87 -5.55 10.69
CA TYR A 7 3.83 -4.20 11.28
C TYR A 7 5.08 -3.38 10.94
N ARG A 8 6.28 -3.95 11.09
CA ARG A 8 7.52 -3.24 10.75
C ARG A 8 7.59 -2.81 9.28
N ARG A 9 7.02 -3.61 8.36
CA ARG A 9 6.98 -3.28 6.93
C ARG A 9 5.94 -2.20 6.64
N VAL A 10 4.77 -2.29 7.25
CA VAL A 10 3.72 -1.27 7.14
C VAL A 10 4.24 0.07 7.61
N GLU A 11 4.85 0.13 8.81
CA GLU A 11 5.43 1.38 9.34
C GLU A 11 6.47 1.98 8.39
N ARG A 12 7.35 1.14 7.83
CA ARG A 12 8.38 1.62 6.89
C ARG A 12 7.78 2.16 5.60
N LEU A 13 6.78 1.51 5.04
CA LEU A 13 6.13 1.97 3.81
C LEU A 13 5.35 3.25 4.04
N ARG A 14 4.66 3.38 5.18
CA ARG A 14 3.97 4.60 5.59
C ARG A 14 4.94 5.76 5.80
N ALA A 15 6.08 5.52 6.42
CA ALA A 15 7.12 6.55 6.62
C ALA A 15 7.67 7.12 5.29
N HIS A 16 7.52 6.39 4.19
CA HIS A 16 7.91 6.84 2.85
C HIS A 16 6.72 7.25 1.97
N GLY A 17 5.50 7.32 2.53
CA GLY A 17 4.30 7.66 1.77
C GLY A 17 3.99 6.67 0.65
N LEU A 18 4.44 5.41 0.77
CA LEU A 18 4.21 4.32 -0.20
C LEU A 18 3.00 3.45 0.16
N LEU A 19 2.42 3.70 1.33
CA LEU A 19 1.26 3.01 1.87
C LEU A 19 0.44 4.00 2.68
N GLU A 20 -0.85 4.04 2.43
CA GLU A 20 -1.83 4.82 3.18
C GLU A 20 -2.60 3.90 4.14
N GLU A 21 -3.01 4.42 5.29
CA GLU A 21 -3.85 3.72 6.25
C GLU A 21 -5.16 4.48 6.44
N GLN A 22 -6.28 3.79 6.23
CA GLN A 22 -7.62 4.32 6.48
C GLN A 22 -8.32 3.48 7.54
N THR A 23 -8.77 4.11 8.61
CA THR A 23 -9.54 3.44 9.67
C THR A 23 -11.00 3.39 9.27
N LYS A 24 -11.54 2.19 9.01
CA LYS A 24 -12.98 2.02 8.80
C LYS A 24 -13.67 1.89 10.16
N VAL A 25 -14.53 2.86 10.47
CA VAL A 25 -15.38 2.83 11.67
C VAL A 25 -16.59 1.95 11.39
N ARG A 26 -16.77 0.90 12.18
CA ARG A 26 -17.98 0.06 12.12
C ARG A 26 -18.87 0.38 13.31
N THR A 27 -20.18 0.30 13.12
CA THR A 27 -21.19 0.52 14.17
C THR A 27 -21.17 -0.56 15.27
N SER A 28 -20.34 -1.61 15.14
CA SER A 28 -20.10 -2.60 16.19
C SER A 28 -18.60 -2.69 16.51
N ASN A 29 -18.30 -2.98 17.78
CA ASN A 29 -17.11 -2.63 18.56
C ASN A 29 -15.74 -3.20 18.11
N ASN A 30 -15.43 -3.24 16.82
CA ASN A 30 -14.12 -3.62 16.29
C ASN A 30 -13.79 -2.79 15.04
N ASN A 31 -13.02 -1.72 15.23
CA ASN A 31 -12.45 -0.95 14.12
C ASN A 31 -11.30 -1.75 13.51
N TYR A 32 -11.20 -1.76 12.18
CA TYR A 32 -10.06 -2.32 11.48
C TYR A 32 -9.50 -1.29 10.50
N SER A 33 -8.18 -1.28 10.38
CA SER A 33 -7.47 -0.46 9.39
C SER A 33 -7.45 -1.18 8.06
N VAL A 34 -7.72 -0.44 6.99
CA VAL A 34 -7.49 -0.84 5.61
C VAL A 34 -6.26 -0.10 5.11
N TYR A 35 -5.42 -0.76 4.32
CA TYR A 35 -4.21 -0.17 3.77
C TYR A 35 -4.24 -0.22 2.25
N THR A 36 -3.86 0.88 1.61
CA THR A 36 -3.77 0.98 0.15
C THR A 36 -2.37 1.41 -0.26
N ALA A 37 -1.85 0.81 -1.33
CA ALA A 37 -0.58 1.21 -1.91
C ALA A 37 -0.74 2.51 -2.69
N THR A 38 0.11 3.49 -2.41
CA THR A 38 0.15 4.77 -3.13
C THR A 38 1.17 4.74 -4.27
N LEU A 39 2.16 3.85 -4.22
CA LEU A 39 3.17 3.71 -5.26
C LEU A 39 2.52 3.25 -6.58
N SER A 40 2.65 4.07 -7.63
CA SER A 40 2.15 3.77 -8.96
C SER A 40 3.25 3.33 -9.92
N GLU A 41 4.45 3.92 -9.82
CA GLU A 41 5.57 3.58 -10.70
C GLU A 41 6.94 3.67 -10.00
N VAL A 42 7.83 2.75 -10.35
CA VAL A 42 9.28 2.83 -10.06
C VAL A 42 10.02 2.82 -11.39
N SER A 43 10.74 3.90 -11.69
CA SER A 43 11.53 3.99 -12.91
C SER A 43 13.02 4.05 -12.54
N ILE A 44 13.80 3.18 -13.14
CA ILE A 44 15.25 3.07 -12.93
C ILE A 44 15.94 3.22 -14.27
N THR A 45 16.86 4.18 -14.35
CA THR A 45 17.67 4.41 -15.56
C THR A 45 19.13 4.20 -15.25
N LEU A 46 19.79 3.40 -16.09
CA LEU A 46 21.22 3.10 -16.01
C LEU A 46 21.92 3.69 -17.22
N ASN A 47 22.82 4.66 -17.00
CA ASN A 47 23.57 5.33 -18.07
C ASN A 47 25.06 5.31 -17.75
N ALA A 48 25.86 4.54 -18.49
CA ALA A 48 27.34 4.55 -18.48
C ALA A 48 27.99 4.90 -17.12
N GLY A 49 27.69 4.13 -16.07
CA GLY A 49 28.27 4.30 -14.72
C GLY A 49 27.46 5.18 -13.77
N THR A 50 26.33 5.72 -14.22
CA THR A 50 25.36 6.48 -13.41
C THR A 50 24.03 5.73 -13.30
N PHE A 51 23.32 5.99 -12.22
CA PHE A 51 22.01 5.43 -11.93
C PHE A 51 21.09 6.55 -11.45
N GLU A 52 19.90 6.62 -12.03
CA GLU A 52 18.83 7.52 -11.62
C GLU A 52 17.59 6.68 -11.27
N ALA A 53 16.95 7.00 -10.15
CA ALA A 53 15.69 6.39 -9.74
C ALA A 53 14.64 7.46 -9.52
N ALA A 54 13.44 7.20 -10.03
CA ALA A 54 12.25 8.01 -9.82
C ALA A 54 11.12 7.14 -9.27
N LEU A 55 10.29 7.73 -8.42
CA LEU A 55 9.08 7.13 -7.88
C LEU A 55 7.90 8.02 -8.25
N GLN A 56 6.83 7.41 -8.71
CA GLN A 56 5.53 8.08 -8.84
C GLN A 56 4.58 7.47 -7.82
N CYS A 57 3.84 8.34 -7.14
CA CYS A 57 2.78 7.95 -6.22
C CYS A 57 1.47 8.58 -6.68
N THR A 58 0.36 7.87 -6.47
CA THR A 58 -0.99 8.39 -6.65
C THR A 58 -1.33 9.29 -5.46
N ASP A 59 -1.87 10.47 -5.75
CA ASP A 59 -2.34 11.42 -4.73
C ASP A 59 -3.60 10.93 -4.00
N GLU A 60 -3.76 11.35 -2.74
CA GLU A 60 -4.86 10.97 -1.83
C GLU A 60 -6.26 11.21 -2.44
N GLU A 61 -6.42 12.22 -3.31
CA GLU A 61 -7.71 12.60 -3.91
C GLU A 61 -8.19 11.66 -5.01
N SER A 62 -7.33 10.82 -5.59
CA SER A 62 -7.71 9.87 -6.65
C SER A 62 -8.11 8.49 -6.12
N PHE A 63 -8.27 8.33 -4.80
CA PHE A 63 -8.59 7.04 -4.19
C PHE A 63 -9.98 6.53 -4.62
N PRO A 64 -10.07 5.42 -5.38
CA PRO A 64 -11.33 4.87 -5.89
C PRO A 64 -12.01 3.98 -4.83
N GLY A 65 -11.88 4.33 -3.54
CA GLY A 65 -12.22 3.51 -2.37
C GLY A 65 -13.66 3.01 -2.23
N GLU A 66 -14.53 3.34 -3.17
CA GLU A 66 -15.91 2.87 -3.23
C GLU A 66 -16.22 2.03 -4.48
N GLY A 67 -15.34 1.95 -5.47
CA GLY A 67 -15.63 1.33 -6.76
C GLY A 67 -14.44 0.60 -7.38
N GLU A 68 -14.52 -0.73 -7.32
CA GLU A 68 -13.74 -1.71 -8.08
C GLU A 68 -12.33 -2.05 -7.55
N SER A 69 -11.99 -3.34 -7.67
CA SER A 69 -11.00 -4.07 -6.87
C SER A 69 -9.65 -3.36 -6.70
N ASP A 70 -9.36 -2.85 -5.50
CA ASP A 70 -8.01 -2.42 -5.13
C ASP A 70 -7.06 -3.64 -5.16
N THR A 71 -5.82 -3.39 -5.56
CA THR A 71 -4.73 -4.37 -5.57
C THR A 71 -4.52 -4.98 -4.18
N ALA A 72 -4.75 -4.21 -3.10
CA ALA A 72 -4.70 -4.71 -1.73
C ALA A 72 -5.75 -5.80 -1.43
N ASP A 73 -6.97 -5.66 -1.96
CA ASP A 73 -8.04 -6.64 -1.81
C ASP A 73 -7.73 -7.94 -2.59
N ARG A 74 -7.08 -7.83 -3.75
CA ARG A 74 -6.62 -9.00 -4.51
C ARG A 74 -5.53 -9.77 -3.76
N PHE A 75 -4.59 -9.06 -3.13
CA PHE A 75 -3.54 -9.68 -2.32
C PHE A 75 -4.09 -10.39 -1.08
N THR A 76 -5.08 -9.80 -0.42
CA THR A 76 -5.76 -10.40 0.74
C THR A 76 -6.48 -11.69 0.35
N LYS A 77 -7.30 -11.65 -0.72
CA LYS A 77 -8.01 -12.84 -1.21
C LYS A 77 -7.08 -13.99 -1.57
N MET A 78 -5.97 -13.70 -2.23
CA MET A 78 -5.01 -14.72 -2.65
C MET A 78 -4.33 -15.44 -1.47
N TRP A 79 -4.32 -14.83 -0.28
CA TRP A 79 -3.73 -15.39 0.94
C TRP A 79 -4.77 -16.05 1.87
N GLU A 80 -6.04 -15.66 1.80
CA GLU A 80 -7.13 -16.28 2.55
C GLU A 80 -7.58 -17.63 1.97
N ASP A 81 -7.35 -17.86 0.67
CA ASP A 81 -7.68 -19.12 -0.02
C ASP A 81 -6.57 -20.20 0.07
N LEU A 82 -5.57 -20.05 0.95
CA LEU A 82 -4.45 -21.00 1.17
C LEU A 82 -4.55 -21.77 2.49
#